data_AF-A0A944JIR9-F1
#
_entry.id   AF-A0A944JIR9-F1
#
_cell.length_a   1.000
_cell.length_b   1.000
_cell.length_c   1.000
_cell.angle_alpha   90.00
_cell.angle_beta   90.00
_cell.angle_gamma   90.00
#
_symmetry.space_group_name_H-M   'P 1'
#
loop_
_entity.id
_entity.type
_entity.pdbx_description
1 polymer ?
#
loop_
_entity_poly.entity_id
_entity_poly.type
_entity_poly.pdbx_seq_one_letter_code
_entity_poly.pdbx_strand_id
1 'polypeptide(L)'
;MMPQAQMIEELVRRALAPYDQRPDARGVAHLVDDLITAGQELYAAVSRIPAGLRTERAGAALAEWTYFLDAGPLGHGDHANWNHARGLARIIRAMASTLDEQQRRAGAR
;
A
#
# COMPACT_ATOMS: atom_id res chain seq x y z
N MET A 1 7.24 19.73 -3.04
CA MET A 1 6.62 18.45 -3.43
C MET A 1 7.43 17.33 -2.81
N MET A 2 6.83 16.47 -2.00
CA MET A 2 7.56 15.36 -1.37
C MET A 2 7.86 14.26 -2.40
N PRO A 3 9.02 13.58 -2.33
CA PRO A 3 9.29 12.39 -3.13
C PRO A 3 8.24 11.30 -2.89
N GLN A 4 7.85 10.57 -3.94
CA GLN A 4 6.81 9.52 -3.87
C GLN A 4 7.09 8.49 -2.76
N ALA A 5 8.36 8.10 -2.58
CA ALA A 5 8.76 7.16 -1.52
C ALA A 5 8.48 7.72 -0.11
N GLN A 6 8.80 9.00 0.15
CA GLN A 6 8.55 9.64 1.45
C GLN A 6 7.05 9.77 1.72
N MET A 7 6.25 10.08 0.68
CA MET A 7 4.80 10.11 0.78
C MET A 7 4.23 8.73 1.17
N ILE A 8 4.68 7.66 0.50
CA ILE A 8 4.26 6.29 0.81
C ILE A 8 4.62 5.90 2.25
N GLU A 9 5.85 6.20 2.69
CA GLU A 9 6.29 5.92 4.06
C GLU A 9 5.42 6.62 5.10
N GLU A 10 5.08 7.89 4.86
CA GLU A 10 4.21 8.67 5.75
C GLU A 10 2.77 8.10 5.80
N LEU A 11 2.20 7.73 4.66
CA LEU A 11 0.88 7.10 4.61
C LEU A 11 0.86 5.76 5.36
N VAL A 12 1.90 4.93 5.17
CA VAL A 12 2.06 3.67 5.89
C VAL A 12 2.20 3.90 7.39
N ARG A 13 3.02 4.89 7.81
CA ARG A 13 3.21 5.24 9.21
C ARG A 13 1.89 5.67 9.87
N ARG A 14 1.12 6.54 9.21
CA ARG A 14 -0.19 7.00 9.70
C ARG A 14 -1.20 5.87 9.81
N ALA A 15 -1.26 4.98 8.83
CA ALA A 15 -2.18 3.83 8.85
C ALA A 15 -1.81 2.83 9.95
N LEU A 16 -0.51 2.53 10.09
CA LEU A 16 -0.01 1.55 11.05
C LEU A 16 0.20 2.09 12.46
N ALA A 17 -0.16 3.36 12.71
CA ALA A 17 -0.05 3.99 14.02
C ALA A 17 -0.75 3.19 15.14
N PRO A 18 -0.33 3.36 16.40
CA PRO A 18 -1.03 2.80 17.57
C PRO A 18 -2.50 3.25 17.68
N TYR A 19 -3.32 2.50 18.42
CA TYR A 19 -4.78 2.72 18.54
C TYR A 19 -5.16 4.07 19.14
N ASP A 20 -4.38 4.57 20.09
CA ASP A 20 -4.51 5.88 20.70
C ASP A 20 -4.20 7.04 19.74
N GLN A 21 -3.52 6.76 18.61
CA GLN A 21 -3.22 7.72 17.55
C GLN A 21 -4.13 7.54 16.32
N ARG A 22 -5.18 6.73 16.44
CA ARG A 22 -6.13 6.51 15.35
C ARG A 22 -6.78 7.85 14.95
N PRO A 23 -6.80 8.21 13.65
CA PRO A 23 -7.52 9.38 13.18
C PRO A 23 -9.03 9.27 13.45
N ASP A 24 -9.73 10.40 13.40
CA ASP A 24 -11.20 10.38 13.38
C ASP A 24 -11.74 9.74 12.09
N ALA A 25 -13.06 9.53 12.02
CA ALA A 25 -13.68 8.83 10.89
C ALA A 25 -13.39 9.51 9.54
N ARG A 26 -13.41 10.85 9.49
CA ARG A 26 -13.07 11.62 8.29
C ARG A 26 -11.58 11.47 7.93
N GLY A 27 -10.70 11.53 8.91
CA GLY A 27 -9.26 11.33 8.72
C GLY A 27 -8.92 9.93 8.24
N VAL A 28 -9.64 8.90 8.69
CA VAL A 28 -9.52 7.53 8.17
C VAL A 28 -10.01 7.45 6.73
N ALA A 29 -11.13 8.07 6.38
CA ALA A 29 -11.63 8.08 5.00
C ALA A 29 -10.62 8.71 4.03
N HIS A 30 -10.12 9.91 4.34
CA HIS A 30 -9.07 10.54 3.52
C HIS A 30 -7.80 9.69 3.44
N LEU A 31 -7.41 9.06 4.56
CA LEU A 31 -6.24 8.17 4.55
C LEU A 31 -6.45 6.95 3.64
N VAL A 32 -7.66 6.39 3.57
CA VAL A 32 -7.99 5.32 2.63
C VAL A 32 -7.86 5.82 1.19
N ASP A 33 -8.41 6.98 0.86
CA ASP A 33 -8.32 7.56 -0.49
C ASP A 33 -6.86 7.82 -0.91
N ASP A 34 -6.05 8.37 -0.01
CA ASP A 34 -4.62 8.62 -0.24
C ASP A 34 -3.87 7.29 -0.47
N LEU A 35 -4.17 6.25 0.34
CA LEU A 35 -3.57 4.92 0.19
C LEU A 35 -3.98 4.28 -1.14
N ILE A 36 -5.26 4.36 -1.54
CA ILE A 36 -5.75 3.84 -2.82
C ILE A 36 -5.01 4.51 -3.98
N THR A 37 -4.89 5.84 -3.95
CA THR A 37 -4.20 6.61 -4.99
C THR A 37 -2.73 6.20 -5.10
N ALA A 38 -1.99 6.21 -3.99
CA ALA A 38 -0.58 5.83 -3.98
C ALA A 38 -0.36 4.36 -4.37
N GLY A 39 -1.24 3.47 -3.90
CA GLY A 39 -1.16 2.05 -4.20
C GLY A 39 -1.48 1.72 -5.66
N GLN A 40 -2.36 2.48 -6.32
CA GLN A 40 -2.63 2.30 -7.74
C GLN A 40 -1.41 2.64 -8.61
N GLU A 41 -0.67 3.69 -8.25
CA GLU A 41 0.58 4.04 -8.92
C GLU A 41 1.64 2.94 -8.75
N LEU A 42 1.78 2.41 -7.53
CA LEU A 42 2.68 1.29 -7.24
C LEU A 42 2.28 0.00 -7.95
N TYR A 43 0.98 -0.32 -7.97
CA TYR A 43 0.45 -1.47 -8.67
C TYR A 43 0.80 -1.41 -10.15
N ALA A 44 0.58 -0.24 -10.78
CA ALA A 44 0.94 -0.04 -12.18
C ALA A 44 2.46 -0.20 -12.42
N ALA A 45 3.30 0.33 -11.53
CA ALA A 45 4.75 0.20 -11.64
C ALA A 45 5.22 -1.26 -11.47
N VAL A 46 4.74 -1.97 -10.46
CA VAL A 46 5.10 -3.38 -10.21
C VAL A 46 4.56 -4.29 -11.31
N SER A 47 3.38 -4.00 -11.86
CA SER A 47 2.78 -4.76 -12.96
C SER A 47 3.55 -4.63 -14.28
N ARG A 48 4.39 -3.60 -14.47
CA ARG A 48 5.27 -3.49 -15.63
C ARG A 48 6.48 -4.43 -15.57
N ILE A 49 6.82 -4.95 -14.39
CA ILE A 49 7.87 -5.97 -14.26
C ILE A 49 7.36 -7.24 -14.95
N PRO A 50 8.10 -7.86 -15.88
CA PRO A 50 7.69 -9.12 -16.50
C PRO A 50 7.43 -10.20 -15.45
N ALA A 51 6.40 -11.03 -15.63
CA ALA A 51 5.99 -12.02 -14.62
C ALA A 51 7.12 -12.96 -14.18
N GLY A 52 7.95 -13.43 -15.12
CA GLY A 52 9.12 -14.27 -14.82
C GLY A 52 10.27 -13.58 -14.07
N LEU A 53 10.20 -12.25 -13.90
CA LEU A 53 11.17 -11.45 -13.13
C LEU A 53 10.60 -10.94 -11.80
N ARG A 54 9.31 -11.17 -11.53
CA ARG A 54 8.67 -10.83 -10.26
C ARG A 54 9.06 -11.85 -9.20
N THR A 55 9.30 -11.39 -7.98
CA THR A 55 9.38 -12.29 -6.83
C THR A 55 7.99 -12.82 -6.50
N GLU A 56 7.90 -13.98 -5.83
CA GLU A 56 6.62 -14.52 -5.35
C GLU A 56 5.86 -13.50 -4.49
N ARG A 57 6.61 -12.77 -3.64
CA ARG A 57 6.09 -11.69 -2.81
C ARG A 57 5.44 -10.57 -3.63
N ALA A 58 6.04 -10.20 -4.76
CA ALA A 58 5.48 -9.19 -5.65
C ALA A 58 4.19 -9.69 -6.32
N GLY A 59 4.16 -10.95 -6.75
CA GLY A 59 2.96 -11.57 -7.30
C GLY A 59 1.81 -11.61 -6.28
N ALA A 60 2.09 -12.04 -5.05
CA ALA A 60 1.13 -12.05 -3.96
C ALA A 60 0.59 -10.66 -3.64
N ALA A 61 1.46 -9.65 -3.55
CA ALA A 61 1.04 -8.27 -3.28
C ALA A 61 0.11 -7.69 -4.36
N LEU A 62 0.33 -8.01 -5.63
CA LEU A 62 -0.58 -7.59 -6.72
C LEU A 62 -1.95 -8.25 -6.60
N ALA A 63 -2.00 -9.54 -6.24
CA ALA A 63 -3.25 -10.27 -6.04
C ALA A 63 -4.01 -9.75 -4.82
N GLU A 64 -3.32 -9.57 -3.69
CA GLU A 64 -3.88 -9.00 -2.46
C GLU A 64 -4.41 -7.59 -2.69
N TRP A 65 -3.68 -6.75 -3.43
CA TRP A 65 -4.14 -5.41 -3.79
C TRP A 65 -5.49 -5.44 -4.51
N THR A 66 -5.60 -6.28 -5.53
CA THR A 66 -6.82 -6.41 -6.33
C THR A 66 -7.99 -6.89 -5.48
N TYR A 67 -7.75 -7.88 -4.62
CA TYR A 67 -8.76 -8.37 -3.68
C TYR A 67 -9.21 -7.30 -2.69
N PHE A 68 -8.28 -6.56 -2.06
CA PHE A 68 -8.64 -5.54 -1.08
C PHE A 68 -9.41 -4.37 -1.69
N LEU A 69 -9.06 -3.94 -2.91
CA LEU A 69 -9.83 -2.91 -3.60
C LEU A 69 -11.27 -3.33 -3.91
N ASP A 70 -11.47 -4.59 -4.30
CA ASP A 70 -12.80 -5.11 -4.62
C ASP A 70 -13.64 -5.38 -3.36
N ALA A 71 -13.02 -5.97 -2.33
CA ALA A 71 -13.70 -6.33 -1.09
C ALA A 71 -14.06 -5.11 -0.22
N GLY A 72 -13.25 -4.04 -0.28
CA GLY A 72 -13.41 -2.87 0.58
C GLY A 72 -13.26 -3.16 2.08
N PRO A 73 -13.79 -2.28 2.95
CA PRO A 73 -13.79 -2.50 4.39
C PRO A 73 -14.66 -3.70 4.80
N LEU A 74 -14.06 -4.66 5.50
CA LEU A 74 -14.76 -5.83 6.02
C LEU A 74 -15.20 -5.62 7.48
N GLY A 75 -16.45 -5.99 7.79
CA GLY A 75 -17.03 -5.89 9.12
C GLY A 75 -17.89 -4.64 9.34
N HIS A 76 -18.32 -4.42 10.58
CA HIS A 76 -19.22 -3.32 10.97
C HIS A 76 -18.56 -2.45 12.06
N GLY A 77 -18.89 -1.15 12.07
CA GLY A 77 -18.48 -0.20 13.11
C GLY A 77 -17.19 0.58 12.83
N ASP A 78 -16.83 1.43 13.78
CA ASP A 78 -15.83 2.51 13.63
C ASP A 78 -14.40 2.04 13.31
N HIS A 79 -14.13 0.74 13.42
CA HIS A 79 -12.81 0.16 13.17
C HIS A 79 -12.66 -0.46 11.77
N ALA A 80 -13.76 -0.73 11.05
CA ALA A 80 -13.71 -1.42 9.77
C ALA A 80 -12.85 -0.67 8.74
N ASN A 81 -13.09 0.64 8.58
CA ASN A 81 -12.34 1.49 7.67
C ASN A 81 -10.86 1.62 8.06
N TRP A 82 -10.56 1.68 9.36
CA TRP A 82 -9.17 1.79 9.79
C TRP A 82 -8.40 0.48 9.64
N ASN A 83 -9.04 -0.66 9.90
CA ASN A 83 -8.47 -1.98 9.62
C ASN A 83 -8.23 -2.17 8.12
N HIS A 84 -9.15 -1.68 7.28
CA HIS A 84 -8.97 -1.65 5.84
C HIS A 84 -7.76 -0.80 5.43
N ALA A 85 -7.65 0.44 5.93
CA ALA A 85 -6.48 1.29 5.71
C ALA A 85 -5.16 0.60 6.13
N ARG A 86 -5.15 -0.09 7.28
CA ARG A 86 -4.00 -0.89 7.74
C ARG A 86 -3.67 -2.05 6.82
N GLY A 87 -4.68 -2.68 6.21
CA GLY A 87 -4.51 -3.70 5.18
C GLY A 87 -3.82 -3.12 3.94
N LEU A 88 -4.41 -2.08 3.35
CA LEU A 88 -3.87 -1.37 2.19
C LEU A 88 -2.41 -0.93 2.41
N ALA A 89 -2.11 -0.32 3.56
CA ALA A 89 -0.76 0.13 3.90
C ALA A 89 0.28 -0.99 3.92
N ARG A 90 -0.07 -2.19 4.38
CA ARG A 90 0.85 -3.34 4.38
C ARG A 90 1.15 -3.83 2.97
N ILE A 91 0.13 -3.87 2.11
CA ILE A 91 0.26 -4.30 0.71
C ILE A 91 1.11 -3.27 -0.06
N ILE A 92 0.80 -1.98 0.10
CA ILE A 92 1.56 -0.87 -0.48
C ILE A 92 3.04 -0.94 -0.09
N ARG A 93 3.34 -1.18 1.20
CA ARG A 93 4.72 -1.35 1.67
C ARG A 93 5.41 -2.53 0.96
N ALA A 94 4.72 -3.65 0.76
CA ALA A 94 5.30 -4.80 0.05
C ALA A 94 5.58 -4.49 -1.44
N MET A 95 4.69 -3.74 -2.11
CA MET A 95 4.91 -3.28 -3.49
C MET A 95 6.07 -2.29 -3.57
N ALA A 96 6.16 -1.32 -2.67
CA ALA A 96 7.26 -0.35 -2.61
C ALA A 96 8.62 -1.03 -2.41
N SER A 97 8.71 -1.99 -1.48
CA SER A 97 9.94 -2.78 -1.27
C SER A 97 10.35 -3.57 -2.53
N THR A 98 9.39 -4.04 -3.32
CA THR A 98 9.68 -4.73 -4.58
C THR A 98 10.34 -3.79 -5.59
N LEU A 99 9.84 -2.56 -5.73
CA LEU A 99 10.43 -1.58 -6.67
C LEU A 99 11.84 -1.18 -6.23
N ASP A 100 12.05 -0.94 -4.94
CA ASP A 100 13.38 -0.61 -4.40
C ASP A 100 14.39 -1.74 -4.66
N GLU A 101 14.00 -3.00 -4.45
CA GLU A 101 14.86 -4.16 -4.73
C GLU A 101 15.23 -4.25 -6.23
N GLN A 102 14.27 -4.01 -7.12
CA GLN A 102 14.53 -4.02 -8.57
C GLN A 102 15.45 -2.87 -9.00
N GLN A 103 15.27 -1.68 -8.44
CA GLN A 103 16.15 -0.54 -8.69
C GLN A 103 17.58 -0.81 -8.22
N ARG A 104 17.75 -1.39 -7.03
CA ARG A 104 19.07 -1.80 -6.52
C ARG A 104 19.74 -2.85 -7.41
N ARG A 105 18.98 -3.81 -7.94
CA ARG A 105 19.49 -4.81 -8.90
C ARG A 105 19.87 -4.19 -10.25
N ALA A 106 19.14 -3.19 -10.71
CA ALA A 106 19.41 -2.51 -11.97
C ALA A 106 20.64 -1.58 -11.88
N GLY A 107 20.84 -0.89 -10.75
CA GLY A 107 22.01 -0.01 -10.54
C GLY A 107 23.30 -0.73 -10.16
N ALA A 108 23.23 -2.02 -9.79
CA ALA A 108 24.40 -2.86 -9.52
C ALA A 108 24.97 -3.54 -10.78
N ARG A 109 24.43 -3.24 -11.96
CA ARG A 109 24.87 -3.73 -13.28
C ARG A 109 25.51 -2.60 -14.06
#